data_AF-A0A158IIV7-F1
#
_entry.id   AF-A0A158IIV7-F1
#
_cell.length_a   1.000
_cell.length_b   1.000
_cell.length_c   1.000
_cell.angle_alpha   90.00
_cell.angle_beta   90.00
_cell.angle_gamma   90.00
#
_symmetry.space_group_name_H-M   'P 1'
#
loop_
_entity.id
_entity.type
_entity.pdbx_description
1 polymer ?
#
loop_
_entity_poly.entity_id
_entity_poly.type
_entity_poly.pdbx_seq_one_letter_code
_entity_poly.pdbx_strand_id
1 'polypeptide(L)'
;MPLTNDWGWQQLLLPQALRGIGQQFLVPPVVTMALGSLPQSRLKSASGLFNLMRNLGGAIGIAVSATMLNDRLNFHYERLSESVSTGNPQTEAFLARQFAHWGSVAGDALSATNASLANLHALVMREALVLTFSDTFFVLALCFGIGAISVIFARPIGAAPPSPDAH
;
A
#
# COMPACT_ATOMS: atom_id res chain seq x y z
N MET A 1 -2.93 5.95 -12.85
CA MET A 1 -4.14 5.16 -13.16
C MET A 1 -4.69 4.63 -11.85
N PRO A 2 -5.99 4.77 -11.57
CA PRO A 2 -6.59 4.14 -10.39
C PRO A 2 -6.47 2.62 -10.52
N LEU A 3 -6.27 1.93 -9.39
CA LEU A 3 -6.36 0.48 -9.32
C LEU A 3 -7.81 0.09 -9.65
N THR A 4 -7.99 -0.78 -10.64
CA THR A 4 -9.30 -1.33 -10.98
C THR A 4 -9.35 -2.82 -10.64
N ASN A 5 -10.56 -3.35 -10.65
CA ASN A 5 -10.89 -4.74 -10.38
C ASN A 5 -10.16 -5.76 -11.28
N ASP A 6 -9.68 -5.32 -12.44
CA ASP A 6 -9.04 -6.13 -13.49
C ASP A 6 -7.52 -6.29 -13.29
N TRP A 7 -6.95 -5.69 -12.24
CA TRP A 7 -5.52 -5.76 -11.98
C TRP A 7 -5.15 -7.14 -11.42
N GLY A 8 -4.47 -7.94 -12.24
CA GLY A 8 -3.88 -9.22 -11.86
C GLY A 8 -2.37 -9.12 -11.58
N TRP A 9 -1.73 -10.27 -11.42
CA TRP A 9 -0.29 -10.35 -11.12
C TRP A 9 0.58 -9.73 -12.22
N GLN A 10 0.16 -9.81 -13.49
CA GLN A 10 0.91 -9.29 -14.64
C GLN A 10 1.03 -7.77 -14.62
N GLN A 11 -0.05 -7.07 -14.26
CA GLN A 11 -0.08 -5.61 -14.13
C GLN A 11 0.78 -5.12 -12.97
N LEU A 12 0.98 -5.97 -11.95
CA LEU A 12 1.83 -5.68 -10.80
C LEU A 12 3.32 -6.00 -11.05
N LEU A 13 3.65 -6.82 -12.04
CA LEU A 13 5.06 -7.17 -12.34
C LEU A 13 5.92 -5.95 -12.60
N LEU A 14 5.49 -5.09 -13.53
CA LEU A 14 6.29 -3.92 -13.92
C LEU A 14 6.45 -2.91 -12.77
N PRO A 15 5.38 -2.50 -12.05
CA PRO A 15 5.52 -1.67 -10.86
C PRO A 15 6.44 -2.29 -9.79
N GLN A 16 6.33 -3.60 -9.52
CA GLN A 16 7.18 -4.26 -8.52
C GLN A 16 8.64 -4.37 -8.97
N ALA A 17 8.88 -4.64 -10.25
CA ALA A 17 10.22 -4.66 -10.82
C ALA A 17 10.87 -3.26 -10.72
N LEU A 18 10.15 -2.22 -11.14
CA LEU A 18 10.62 -0.83 -11.03
C LEU A 18 10.89 -0.43 -9.58
N ARG A 19 10.00 -0.82 -8.65
CA ARG A 19 10.22 -0.61 -7.21
C ARG A 19 11.49 -1.29 -6.72
N GLY A 20 11.68 -2.57 -7.06
CA GLY A 20 12.85 -3.35 -6.64
C GLY A 20 14.15 -2.77 -7.18
N ILE A 21 14.16 -2.39 -8.46
CA ILE A 21 15.29 -1.73 -9.11
C ILE A 21 15.58 -0.38 -8.44
N GLY A 22 14.55 0.47 -8.29
CA GLY A 22 14.69 1.78 -7.66
C GLY A 22 15.23 1.69 -6.23
N GLN A 23 14.78 0.70 -5.45
CA GLN A 23 15.27 0.49 -4.09
C GLN A 23 16.78 0.22 -4.06
N GLN A 24 17.33 -0.55 -5.00
CA GLN A 24 18.77 -0.81 -5.02
C GLN A 24 19.61 0.39 -5.44
N PHE A 25 19.07 1.26 -6.29
CA PHE A 25 19.75 2.50 -6.66
C PHE A 25 19.70 3.56 -5.55
N LEU A 26 18.68 3.53 -4.68
CA LEU A 26 18.49 4.51 -3.60
C LEU A 26 19.37 4.25 -2.38
N VAL A 27 19.63 2.99 -2.02
CA VAL A 27 20.28 2.67 -0.74
C VAL A 27 21.73 3.19 -0.66
N PRO A 28 22.64 2.91 -1.63
CA PRO A 28 24.03 3.36 -1.55
C PRO A 28 24.18 4.88 -1.40
N PRO A 29 23.56 5.75 -2.23
CA PRO A 29 23.73 7.19 -2.08
C PRO A 29 23.14 7.72 -0.77
N VAL A 30 22.03 7.16 -0.27
CA VAL A 30 21.46 7.55 1.03
C VAL A 30 22.41 7.23 2.19
N VAL A 31 23.03 6.04 2.17
CA VAL A 31 24.01 5.65 3.20
C VAL A 31 25.25 6.54 3.13
N THR A 32 25.76 6.81 1.94
CA THR A 32 26.90 7.72 1.74
C THR A 32 26.56 9.14 2.19
N MET A 33 25.35 9.65 1.92
CA MET A 33 24.88 10.94 2.43
C MET A 33 24.77 10.97 3.96
N ALA A 34 24.35 9.88 4.59
CA ALA A 34 24.19 9.84 6.04
C ALA A 34 25.53 9.71 6.80
N LEU A 35 26.48 8.97 6.25
CA LEU A 35 27.67 8.52 6.98
C LEU A 35 29.00 8.95 6.34
N GLY A 36 29.02 9.31 5.06
CA GLY A 36 30.25 9.42 4.25
C GLY A 36 31.20 10.55 4.66
N SER A 37 30.72 11.58 5.37
CA SER A 37 31.56 12.70 5.84
C SER A 37 32.02 12.55 7.29
N LEU A 38 31.69 11.45 7.96
CA LEU A 38 32.00 11.26 9.38
C LEU A 38 33.39 10.65 9.59
N PRO A 39 34.15 11.09 10.61
CA PRO A 39 35.42 10.47 10.97
C PRO A 39 35.23 9.04 11.45
N GLN A 40 36.21 8.17 11.21
CA GLN A 40 36.12 6.73 11.55
C GLN A 40 35.75 6.47 13.01
N SER A 41 36.21 7.30 13.94
CA SER A 41 35.89 7.19 15.37
C SER A 41 34.38 7.32 15.69
N ARG A 42 33.60 7.99 14.83
CA ARG A 42 32.15 8.18 15.00
C ARG A 42 31.30 7.30 14.10
N LEU A 43 31.88 6.67 13.08
CA LEU A 43 31.15 5.84 12.09
C LEU A 43 30.36 4.70 12.75
N LYS A 44 30.94 4.02 13.75
CA LYS A 44 30.27 2.90 14.43
C LYS A 44 28.98 3.35 15.12
N SER A 45 29.04 4.42 15.90
CA SER A 45 27.87 4.96 16.62
C SER A 45 26.84 5.55 15.66
N ALA A 46 27.29 6.28 14.63
CA ALA A 46 26.41 6.86 13.62
C ALA A 46 25.69 5.80 12.78
N SER A 47 26.38 4.73 12.39
CA SER A 47 25.78 3.59 11.68
C SER A 47 24.76 2.85 12.54
N GLY A 48 25.01 2.69 13.84
CA GLY A 48 24.05 2.15 14.79
C GLY A 48 22.78 3.00 14.88
N LEU A 49 22.94 4.32 15.02
CA LEU A 49 21.81 5.25 15.05
C LEU A 49 21.05 5.27 13.72
N PHE A 50 21.74 5.28 12.58
CA PHE A 50 21.11 5.25 11.25
C PHE A 50 20.25 4.00 11.07
N ASN A 51 20.75 2.83 11.46
CA ASN A 51 19.98 1.59 11.38
C ASN A 51 18.78 1.57 12.34
N LEU A 52 18.95 2.11 13.56
CA LEU A 52 17.85 2.25 14.50
C LEU A 52 16.74 3.14 13.93
N MET A 53 17.10 4.32 13.41
CA MET A 53 16.13 5.25 12.80
C MET A 53 15.44 4.64 11.59
N ARG A 54 16.16 3.90 10.74
CA ARG A 54 15.60 3.19 9.59
C ARG A 54 14.58 2.12 10.01
N ASN A 55 14.94 1.27 10.98
CA ASN A 55 14.05 0.21 11.45
C ASN A 55 12.83 0.78 12.17
N LEU A 56 13.03 1.83 12.99
CA LEU A 56 11.94 2.52 13.68
C LEU A 56 10.99 3.18 12.68
N GLY A 57 11.51 3.90 11.70
CA GLY A 57 10.70 4.49 10.62
C GLY A 57 9.93 3.43 9.83
N GLY A 58 10.54 2.28 9.55
CA GLY A 58 9.87 1.14 8.93
C GLY A 58 8.71 0.60 9.77
N ALA A 59 8.93 0.39 11.06
CA ALA A 59 7.89 -0.09 11.97
C ALA A 59 6.72 0.90 12.10
N ILE A 60 7.01 2.20 12.25
CA ILE A 60 5.99 3.26 12.30
C ILE A 60 5.21 3.30 10.98
N GLY A 61 5.91 3.26 9.84
CA GLY A 61 5.27 3.27 8.52
C GLY A 61 4.30 2.10 8.33
N ILE A 62 4.69 0.90 8.76
CA ILE A 62 3.81 -0.29 8.72
C ILE A 62 2.59 -0.10 9.63
N ALA A 63 2.80 0.34 10.88
CA ALA A 63 1.71 0.53 11.84
C ALA A 63 0.69 1.57 11.37
N VAL A 64 1.16 2.70 10.86
CA VAL A 64 0.30 3.75 10.28
C VAL A 64 -0.45 3.23 9.05
N SER A 65 0.24 2.52 8.15
CA SER A 65 -0.39 1.95 6.95
C SER A 65 -1.47 0.93 7.31
N ALA A 66 -1.22 0.05 8.28
CA ALA A 66 -2.19 -0.94 8.75
C ALA A 66 -3.41 -0.26 9.41
N THR A 67 -3.18 0.78 10.21
CA THR A 67 -4.27 1.55 10.83
C THR A 67 -5.13 2.20 9.76
N MET A 68 -4.49 2.84 8.78
CA MET A 68 -5.20 3.52 7.69
C MET A 68 -5.97 2.55 6.80
N LEU A 69 -5.42 1.36 6.53
CA LEU A 69 -6.13 0.31 5.79
C LEU A 69 -7.42 -0.11 6.52
N ASN A 70 -7.39 -0.29 7.83
CA ASN A 70 -8.58 -0.66 8.60
C ASN A 70 -9.63 0.46 8.59
N ASP A 71 -9.20 1.69 8.88
CA ASP A 71 -10.10 2.85 8.95
C ASP A 71 -10.76 3.15 7.60
N ARG A 72 -9.97 3.14 6.51
CA ARG A 72 -10.46 3.36 5.15
C ARG A 72 -11.34 2.22 4.67
N LEU A 73 -11.04 0.97 5.04
CA LEU A 73 -11.86 -0.18 4.67
C LEU A 73 -13.24 -0.08 5.31
N ASN A 74 -13.30 0.22 6.61
CA ASN A 74 -14.56 0.43 7.30
C ASN A 74 -15.36 1.57 6.66
N PHE A 75 -14.71 2.72 6.42
CA PHE A 75 -15.34 3.86 5.77
C PHE A 75 -15.92 3.54 4.40
N HIS A 76 -15.13 2.93 3.50
CA HIS A 76 -15.58 2.61 2.14
C HIS A 76 -16.64 1.50 2.14
N TYR A 77 -16.51 0.52 3.04
CA TYR A 77 -17.49 -0.55 3.19
C TYR A 77 -18.85 -0.01 3.67
N GLU A 78 -18.87 0.82 4.72
CA GLU A 78 -20.08 1.45 5.24
C GLU A 78 -20.78 2.26 4.13
N ARG A 79 -20.04 3.15 3.47
CA ARG A 79 -20.57 3.98 2.36
C ARG A 79 -21.14 3.17 1.22
N LEU A 80 -20.45 2.10 0.82
CA LEU A 80 -20.91 1.26 -0.28
C LEU A 80 -22.11 0.41 0.17
N SER A 81 -22.11 -0.09 1.40
CA SER A 81 -23.25 -0.84 1.97
C SER A 81 -24.52 0.00 2.07
N GLU A 82 -24.41 1.30 2.40
CA GLU A 82 -25.53 2.25 2.40
C GLU A 82 -26.17 2.39 1.00
N SER A 83 -25.33 2.39 -0.04
CA SER A 83 -25.79 2.49 -1.43
C SER A 83 -26.46 1.21 -1.94
N VAL A 84 -26.17 0.08 -1.30
CA VAL A 84 -26.67 -1.26 -1.60
C VAL A 84 -27.71 -1.66 -0.55
N SER A 85 -28.82 -0.91 -0.52
CA SER A 85 -29.95 -1.10 0.40
C SER A 85 -31.19 -1.65 -0.30
N THR A 86 -32.08 -2.29 0.47
CA THR A 86 -33.45 -2.66 0.06
C THR A 86 -34.22 -1.39 -0.30
N GLY A 87 -34.65 -1.25 -1.56
CA GLY A 87 -35.20 -0.01 -2.12
C GLY A 87 -34.36 0.60 -3.25
N ASN A 88 -33.13 0.13 -3.49
CA ASN A 88 -32.39 0.47 -4.71
C ASN A 88 -32.79 -0.50 -5.85
N PRO A 89 -33.41 -0.03 -6.94
CA PRO A 89 -33.86 -0.89 -8.04
C PRO A 89 -32.74 -1.71 -8.68
N GLN A 90 -31.50 -1.21 -8.68
CA GLN A 90 -30.34 -1.92 -9.21
C GLN A 90 -29.94 -3.10 -8.32
N THR A 91 -29.95 -2.90 -7.00
CA THR A 91 -29.67 -3.95 -6.01
C THR A 91 -30.73 -5.04 -6.06
N GLU A 92 -32.00 -4.67 -6.15
CA GLU A 92 -33.12 -5.61 -6.25
C GLU A 92 -33.06 -6.43 -7.55
N ALA A 93 -32.78 -5.78 -8.68
CA ALA A 93 -32.59 -6.47 -9.95
C ALA A 93 -31.39 -7.43 -9.94
N PHE A 94 -30.29 -7.05 -9.29
CA PHE A 94 -29.12 -7.92 -9.10
C PHE A 94 -29.46 -9.14 -8.24
N LEU A 95 -30.09 -8.92 -7.08
CA LEU A 95 -30.51 -9.99 -6.19
C LEU A 95 -31.46 -10.94 -6.90
N ALA A 96 -32.48 -10.44 -7.62
CA ALA A 96 -33.42 -11.26 -8.38
C ALA A 96 -32.73 -12.19 -9.39
N ARG A 97 -31.69 -11.70 -10.09
CA ARG A 97 -30.88 -12.53 -11.00
C ARG A 97 -30.07 -13.59 -10.24
N GLN A 98 -29.48 -13.23 -9.10
CA GLN A 98 -28.73 -14.17 -8.27
C GLN A 98 -29.63 -15.24 -7.67
N PHE A 99 -30.82 -14.87 -7.20
CA PHE A 99 -31.84 -15.82 -6.74
C PHE A 99 -32.25 -16.81 -7.81
N ALA A 100 -32.46 -16.35 -9.04
CA ALA A 100 -32.77 -17.24 -10.16
C ALA A 100 -31.61 -18.21 -10.46
N HIS A 101 -30.37 -17.73 -10.41
CA HIS A 101 -29.18 -18.55 -10.61
C HIS A 101 -29.03 -19.61 -9.52
N TRP A 102 -28.98 -19.21 -8.24
CA TRP A 102 -28.80 -20.14 -7.12
C TRP A 102 -30.04 -21.01 -6.87
N GLY A 103 -31.23 -20.54 -7.19
CA GLY A 103 -32.45 -21.36 -7.13
C GLY A 103 -32.38 -22.54 -8.11
N SER A 104 -31.74 -22.37 -9.27
CA SER A 104 -31.53 -23.45 -10.23
C SER A 104 -30.44 -24.46 -9.83
N VAL A 105 -29.52 -24.06 -8.94
CA VAL A 105 -28.34 -24.86 -8.54
C VAL A 105 -28.51 -25.51 -7.16
N ALA A 106 -29.04 -24.77 -6.18
CA ALA A 106 -29.12 -25.18 -4.78
C ALA A 106 -30.40 -25.96 -4.44
N GLY A 107 -31.45 -25.86 -5.27
CA GLY A 107 -32.73 -26.58 -5.09
C GLY A 107 -33.59 -26.11 -3.91
N ASP A 108 -33.05 -25.31 -2.99
CA ASP A 108 -33.76 -24.72 -1.84
C ASP A 108 -33.63 -23.18 -1.81
N ALA A 109 -34.76 -22.51 -1.53
CA ALA A 109 -34.88 -21.05 -1.55
C ALA A 109 -34.10 -20.36 -0.42
N LEU A 110 -34.00 -20.98 0.76
CA LEU A 110 -33.23 -20.42 1.87
C LEU A 110 -31.72 -20.42 1.54
N SER A 111 -31.25 -21.53 0.97
CA SER A 111 -29.87 -21.67 0.50
C SER A 111 -29.53 -20.66 -0.62
N ALA A 112 -30.45 -20.44 -1.56
CA ALA A 112 -30.29 -19.43 -2.62
C ALA A 112 -30.23 -18.00 -2.07
N THR A 113 -31.00 -17.70 -1.01
CA THR A 113 -30.98 -16.40 -0.32
C THR A 113 -29.63 -16.11 0.30
N ASN A 114 -29.13 -17.05 1.10
CA ASN A 114 -27.86 -16.90 1.79
C ASN A 114 -26.70 -16.79 0.79
N ALA A 115 -26.72 -17.58 -0.29
CA ALA A 115 -25.72 -17.52 -1.35
C ALA A 115 -25.73 -16.16 -2.09
N SER A 116 -26.91 -15.63 -2.39
CA SER A 116 -27.06 -14.34 -3.08
C SER A 116 -26.56 -13.18 -2.22
N LEU A 117 -26.90 -13.16 -0.94
CA LEU A 117 -26.41 -12.16 0.03
C LEU A 117 -24.90 -12.27 0.24
N ALA A 118 -24.36 -13.49 0.35
CA ALA A 118 -22.92 -13.69 0.48
C ALA A 118 -22.14 -13.18 -0.74
N ASN A 119 -22.67 -13.39 -1.96
CA ASN A 119 -22.08 -12.84 -3.18
C ASN A 119 -22.11 -11.31 -3.20
N LEU A 120 -23.22 -10.70 -2.78
CA LEU A 120 -23.33 -9.25 -2.69
C LEU A 120 -22.33 -8.67 -1.68
N HIS A 121 -22.22 -9.26 -0.50
CA HIS A 121 -21.24 -8.89 0.51
C HIS A 121 -19.80 -9.00 -0.03
N ALA A 122 -19.47 -10.09 -0.74
CA ALA A 122 -18.15 -10.28 -1.33
C ALA A 122 -17.82 -9.21 -2.38
N LEU A 123 -18.79 -8.77 -3.18
CA LEU A 123 -18.62 -7.69 -4.15
C LEU A 123 -18.37 -6.34 -3.46
N VAL A 124 -19.20 -5.99 -2.48
CA VAL A 124 -19.05 -4.75 -1.69
C VAL A 124 -17.70 -4.72 -0.99
N MET A 125 -17.30 -5.82 -0.34
CA MET A 125 -16.02 -5.95 0.33
C MET A 125 -14.84 -5.80 -0.66
N ARG A 126 -14.93 -6.43 -1.83
CA ARG A 126 -13.88 -6.33 -2.86
C ARG A 126 -13.70 -4.90 -3.35
N GLU A 127 -14.79 -4.19 -3.62
CA GLU A 127 -14.74 -2.81 -4.08
C GLU A 127 -14.22 -1.87 -2.99
N ALA A 128 -14.68 -2.04 -1.76
CA ALA A 128 -14.17 -1.28 -0.61
C ALA A 128 -12.66 -1.48 -0.43
N LEU A 129 -12.14 -2.70 -0.60
CA LEU A 129 -10.70 -2.97 -0.58
C LEU A 129 -9.95 -2.25 -1.70
N VAL A 130 -10.48 -2.25 -2.93
CA VAL A 130 -9.85 -1.55 -4.08
C VAL A 130 -9.71 -0.05 -3.77
N LEU A 131 -10.77 0.59 -3.29
CA LEU A 131 -10.75 2.00 -2.90
C LEU A 131 -9.76 2.28 -1.77
N THR A 132 -9.77 1.42 -0.74
CA THR A 132 -8.85 1.50 0.42
C THR A 132 -7.38 1.40 -0.02
N PHE A 133 -7.04 0.45 -0.89
CA PHE A 133 -5.70 0.31 -1.41
C PHE A 133 -5.30 1.50 -2.28
N SER A 134 -6.22 2.01 -3.11
CA SER A 134 -5.97 3.21 -3.92
C SER A 134 -5.61 4.42 -3.06
N ASP A 135 -6.40 4.71 -2.03
CA ASP A 135 -6.13 5.79 -1.06
C ASP A 135 -4.79 5.57 -0.36
N THR A 136 -4.52 4.32 0.04
CA THR A 136 -3.28 3.97 0.74
C THR A 136 -2.05 4.15 -0.12
N PHE A 137 -2.08 3.72 -1.38
CA PHE A 137 -0.98 3.94 -2.30
C PHE A 137 -0.78 5.42 -2.61
N PHE A 138 -1.85 6.22 -2.70
CA PHE A 138 -1.73 7.66 -2.91
C PHE A 138 -0.99 8.34 -1.74
N VAL A 139 -1.34 8.02 -0.50
CA VAL A 139 -0.66 8.55 0.69
C VAL A 139 0.81 8.10 0.72
N LEU A 140 1.09 6.82 0.44
CA LEU A 140 2.46 6.32 0.37
C LEU A 140 3.27 7.01 -0.74
N ALA A 141 2.66 7.27 -1.90
CA ALA A 141 3.29 8.00 -2.99
C ALA A 141 3.60 9.46 -2.59
N LEU A 142 2.72 10.11 -1.84
CA LEU A 142 2.96 11.46 -1.31
C LEU A 142 4.13 11.46 -0.31
N CYS A 143 4.16 10.52 0.64
CA CYS A 143 5.27 10.37 1.58
C CYS A 143 6.61 10.15 0.85
N PHE A 144 6.61 9.29 -0.18
CA PHE A 144 7.79 9.09 -1.01
C PHE A 144 8.20 10.36 -1.77
N GLY A 145 7.23 11.10 -2.32
CA GLY A 145 7.45 12.38 -3.01
C GLY A 145 8.09 13.43 -2.09
N ILE A 146 7.62 13.53 -0.85
CA ILE A 146 8.23 14.42 0.18
C ILE A 146 9.68 14.00 0.46
N GLY A 147 9.94 12.69 0.60
CA GLY A 147 11.28 12.15 0.76
C GLY A 147 12.20 12.49 -0.43
N ALA A 148 11.70 12.31 -1.66
CA ALA A 148 12.43 12.63 -2.88
C ALA A 148 12.76 14.13 -2.99
N ILE A 149 11.80 14.99 -2.66
CA ILE A 149 12.01 16.45 -2.62
C ILE A 149 13.06 16.82 -1.55
N SER A 150 13.06 16.14 -0.41
CA SER A 150 14.04 16.38 0.66
C SER A 150 15.47 16.11 0.20
N VAL A 151 15.68 15.19 -0.75
CA VAL A 151 17.00 14.92 -1.36
C VAL A 151 17.50 16.11 -2.18
N ILE A 152 16.63 16.90 -2.81
CA ILE A 152 17.04 18.10 -3.57
C ILE A 152 17.71 19.13 -2.65
N PHE A 153 17.29 19.19 -1.38
CA PHE A 153 17.88 20.07 -0.39
C PHE A 153 19.13 19.47 0.29
N ALA A 154 19.44 18.21 0.04
CA ALA A 154 20.65 17.59 0.57
C ALA A 154 21.88 18.14 -0.16
N ARG A 155 22.86 18.65 0.60
CA ARG A 155 24.11 19.15 0.02
C ARG A 155 24.93 17.98 -0.55
N PRO A 156 25.54 18.11 -1.73
CA PRO A 156 26.44 17.10 -2.26
C PRO A 156 27.59 16.92 -1.28
N ILE A 157 27.77 15.70 -0.77
CA ILE A 157 28.91 15.37 0.06
C ILE A 157 30.12 15.29 -0.85
N GLY A 158 30.97 16.32 -0.77
CA GLY A 158 32.28 16.27 -1.39
C GLY A 158 33.04 15.06 -0.86
N ALA A 159 33.61 14.27 -1.77
CA ALA A 159 34.49 13.17 -1.42
C ALA A 159 35.60 13.72 -0.53
N ALA A 160 35.55 13.44 0.77
CA ALA A 160 36.67 13.71 1.65
C ALA A 160 37.84 12.87 1.13
N PRO A 161 39.02 13.47 0.86
CA PRO A 161 40.18 12.70 0.41
C PRO A 161 40.45 11.55 1.40
N PRO A 162 40.87 10.37 0.92
CA PRO A 162 41.25 9.28 1.81
C PRO A 162 42.31 9.77 2.81
N SER A 163 42.14 9.43 4.10
CA SER A 163 43.09 9.87 5.13
C SER A 163 44.50 9.32 4.82
N PRO A 164 45.56 10.14 4.93
CA PRO A 164 46.93 9.71 4.65
C PRO A 164 47.43 8.52 5.47
N ASP A 165 46.77 8.20 6.58
CA ASP A 165 47.20 7.19 7.54
C ASP A 165 46.70 5.75 7.22
N ALA A 166 46.29 5.50 5.97
CA ALA A 166 46.00 4.16 5.48
C ALA A 166 47.26 3.51 4.88
N HIS A 167 48.31 3.35 5.71
CA HIS A 167 49.47 2.50 5.43
C HIS A 167 49.92 1.80 6.72
#